data_AF-A0A316GBG6-F1
#
_entry.id   AF-A0A316GBG6-F1
#
_cell.length_a   1.000
_cell.length_b   1.000
_cell.length_c   1.000
_cell.angle_alpha   90.00
_cell.angle_beta   90.00
_cell.angle_gamma   90.00
#
_symmetry.space_group_name_H-M   'P 1'
#
loop_
_entity.id
_entity.type
_entity.pdbx_description
1 polymer ?
#
loop_
_entity_poly.entity_id
_entity_poly.type
_entity_poly.pdbx_seq_one_letter_code
_entity_poly.pdbx_strand_id
1 'polypeptide(L)'
;MRARGGGAHLASDSFLMLASLVALGRGRALLPVFFGDIWPGIERIDMPHNLAPVPVWVASHRDYARSGRLRRVRKVLLEGLTALGPRMMGEADTTPSARRSA
;
A
#
# COMPACT_ATOMS: atom_id res chain seq x y z
N MET A 1 9.41 0.82 42.21
CA MET A 1 8.41 0.42 41.20
C MET A 1 9.12 0.39 39.84
N ARG A 2 9.46 -0.79 39.31
CA ARG A 2 10.17 -0.95 38.02
C ARG A 2 9.15 -1.19 36.92
N ALA A 3 9.07 -0.30 35.94
CA ALA A 3 8.29 -0.53 34.73
C ALA A 3 8.98 -1.64 33.91
N ARG A 4 8.25 -2.71 33.63
CA ARG A 4 8.66 -3.81 32.74
C ARG A 4 8.81 -3.25 31.32
N GLY A 5 9.91 -3.59 30.65
CA GLY A 5 10.12 -3.30 29.24
C GLY A 5 9.09 -4.01 28.38
N GLY A 6 8.04 -3.29 27.98
CA GLY A 6 7.23 -3.61 26.81
C GLY A 6 7.63 -2.62 25.73
N GLY A 7 8.17 -3.11 24.60
CA GLY A 7 8.47 -2.25 23.48
C GLY A 7 7.20 -1.50 23.05
N ALA A 8 7.27 -0.18 22.95
CA ALA A 8 6.14 0.62 22.52
C ALA A 8 5.77 0.23 21.08
N HIS A 9 4.53 -0.19 20.86
CA HIS A 9 3.99 -0.38 19.52
C HIS A 9 3.59 0.99 18.97
N LEU A 10 4.12 1.34 17.80
CA LEU A 10 3.72 2.53 17.07
C LEU A 10 2.59 2.16 16.12
N ALA A 11 1.55 2.98 16.08
CA ALA A 11 0.39 2.79 15.21
C ALA A 11 0.09 4.08 14.46
N SER A 12 -0.32 3.95 13.20
CA SER A 12 -0.82 5.04 12.36
C SER A 12 -1.77 4.47 11.32
N ASP A 13 -2.76 5.25 10.93
CA ASP A 13 -3.69 5.00 9.82
C ASP A 13 -3.14 5.51 8.46
N SER A 14 -1.93 6.08 8.46
CA SER A 14 -1.27 6.63 7.28
C SER A 14 -0.06 5.80 6.88
N PHE A 15 -0.11 5.22 5.67
CA PHE A 15 1.03 4.48 5.11
C PHE A 15 2.28 5.36 4.97
N LEU A 16 2.12 6.67 4.74
CA LEU A 16 3.24 7.62 4.68
C LEU A 16 3.98 7.69 6.02
N MET A 17 3.23 7.79 7.13
CA MET A 17 3.81 7.81 8.47
C MET A 17 4.44 6.46 8.82
N LEU A 18 3.77 5.35 8.52
CA LEU A 18 4.34 4.02 8.74
C LEU A 18 5.66 3.83 8.00
N ALA A 19 5.73 4.18 6.70
CA ALA A 19 6.96 4.09 5.93
C ALA A 19 8.07 5.01 6.47
N SER A 20 7.72 6.23 6.90
CA SER A 20 8.65 7.17 7.52
C SER A 20 9.24 6.63 8.82
N LEU A 21 8.40 6.01 9.67
CA LEU A 21 8.83 5.39 10.92
C LEU A 21 9.76 4.19 10.68
N VAL A 22 9.45 3.36 9.67
CA VAL A 22 10.33 2.25 9.27
C VAL A 22 11.67 2.77 8.75
N ALA A 23 11.68 3.81 7.90
CA ALA A 23 12.90 4.44 7.40
C ALA A 23 13.77 5.04 8.52
N LEU A 24 13.15 5.49 9.62
CA LEU A 24 13.83 5.95 10.84
C LEU A 24 14.26 4.81 11.79
N GLY A 25 14.14 3.55 11.36
CA GLY A 25 14.51 2.39 12.16
C GLY A 25 13.55 2.09 13.31
N ARG A 26 12.31 2.59 13.28
CA ARG A 26 11.31 2.43 14.35
C ARG A 26 10.44 1.17 14.18
N GLY A 27 11.02 0.10 13.64
CA GLY A 27 10.39 -1.21 13.51
C GLY A 27 10.09 -1.60 12.05
N ARG A 28 9.04 -2.41 11.87
CA ARG A 28 8.58 -2.94 10.57
C ARG A 28 7.09 -2.63 10.42
N ALA A 29 6.63 -2.47 9.18
CA ALA A 29 5.22 -2.19 8.89
C ALA A 29 4.73 -2.97 7.67
N LEU A 30 3.43 -3.25 7.63
CA LEU A 30 2.74 -3.72 6.43
C LEU A 30 2.43 -2.51 5.55
N LEU A 31 2.94 -2.53 4.32
CA LEU A 31 2.74 -1.47 3.33
C LEU A 31 2.19 -2.08 2.03
N PRO A 32 1.35 -1.35 1.27
CA PRO A 32 1.02 -1.76 -0.10
C PRO A 32 2.29 -1.85 -0.93
N VAL A 33 2.41 -2.95 -1.69
CA VAL A 33 3.57 -3.29 -2.53
C VAL A 33 4.03 -2.10 -3.39
N PHE A 34 3.12 -1.54 -4.19
CA PHE A 34 3.39 -0.42 -5.10
C PHE A 34 3.89 0.86 -4.43
N PHE A 35 3.70 0.98 -3.11
CA PHE A 35 4.11 2.13 -2.32
C PHE A 35 5.40 1.85 -1.55
N GLY A 36 5.50 0.68 -0.91
CA GLY A 36 6.68 0.28 -0.13
C GLY A 36 7.93 0.13 -0.99
N ASP A 37 7.80 -0.43 -2.20
CA ASP A 37 8.96 -0.73 -3.06
C ASP A 37 9.66 0.52 -3.61
N ILE A 38 8.95 1.64 -3.67
CA ILE A 38 9.49 2.91 -4.17
C ILE A 38 9.91 3.86 -3.05
N TRP A 39 9.65 3.52 -1.78
CA TRP A 39 9.93 4.41 -0.66
C TRP A 39 11.42 4.40 -0.28
N PRO A 40 12.11 5.55 -0.23
CA PRO A 40 13.53 5.58 0.10
C PRO A 40 13.82 5.11 1.52
N GLY A 41 14.88 4.31 1.69
CA GLY A 41 15.40 3.94 3.01
C GLY A 41 14.64 2.79 3.70
N ILE A 42 13.78 2.08 2.97
CA ILE A 42 13.17 0.83 3.43
C ILE A 42 13.36 -0.25 2.37
N GLU A 43 13.30 -1.50 2.80
CA GLU A 43 13.36 -2.67 1.94
C GLU A 43 12.23 -3.63 2.29
N ARG A 44 11.77 -4.39 1.29
CA ARG A 44 10.82 -5.47 1.52
C ARG A 44 11.55 -6.63 2.20
N ILE A 45 10.92 -7.19 3.24
CA ILE A 45 11.36 -8.42 3.88
C ILE A 45 10.41 -9.57 3.51
N ASP A 46 10.95 -10.78 3.43
CA ASP A 46 10.13 -11.97 3.21
C ASP A 46 9.17 -12.17 4.38
N MET A 47 7.88 -12.29 4.05
CA MET A 47 6.86 -12.56 5.04
C MET A 47 6.64 -14.07 5.18
N PRO A 48 6.56 -14.60 6.42
CA PRO A 48 6.41 -16.04 6.66
C PRO A 48 5.08 -16.62 6.15
N HIS A 49 4.11 -15.76 5.81
CA HIS A 49 2.81 -16.16 5.28
C HIS A 49 2.44 -15.27 4.09
N ASN A 50 1.89 -15.89 3.04
CA ASN A 50 1.36 -15.15 1.89
C ASN A 50 0.04 -14.49 2.30
N LEU A 51 0.03 -13.16 2.42
CA LEU A 51 -1.20 -12.42 2.68
C LEU A 51 -2.08 -12.47 1.43
N ALA A 52 -3.37 -12.74 1.62
CA ALA A 52 -4.31 -12.68 0.51
C ALA A 52 -4.35 -11.26 -0.08
N PRO A 53 -4.42 -11.11 -1.41
CA PRO A 53 -4.60 -9.81 -2.05
C PRO A 53 -5.86 -9.12 -1.53
N VAL A 54 -5.78 -7.80 -1.30
CA VAL A 54 -6.93 -6.99 -0.88
C VAL A 54 -7.59 -6.40 -2.12
N PRO A 55 -8.84 -6.77 -2.46
CA PRO A 55 -9.52 -6.24 -3.64
C PRO A 55 -9.91 -4.76 -3.45
N VAL A 56 -9.80 -4.00 -4.54
CA VAL A 56 -10.25 -2.59 -4.61
C VAL A 56 -11.63 -2.54 -5.28
N TRP A 57 -12.59 -1.89 -4.63
CA TRP A 57 -13.97 -1.80 -5.10
C TRP A 57 -14.36 -0.37 -5.47
N VAL A 58 -15.06 -0.21 -6.61
CA VAL A 58 -15.70 1.07 -6.99
C VAL A 58 -17.18 0.98 -6.66
N ALA A 59 -17.57 1.51 -5.50
CA ALA A 59 -18.95 1.49 -5.02
C ALA A 59 -19.70 2.80 -5.32
N SER A 60 -21.01 2.70 -5.53
CA SER A 60 -21.91 3.85 -5.64
C SER A 60 -23.25 3.53 -4.95
N HIS A 61 -23.87 4.51 -4.31
CA HIS A 61 -25.21 4.33 -3.75
C HIS A 61 -26.21 3.90 -4.84
N ARG A 62 -27.12 2.98 -4.51
CA ARG A 62 -28.05 2.37 -5.49
C ARG A 62 -28.87 3.40 -6.26
N ASP A 63 -29.30 4.46 -5.58
CA ASP A 63 -30.14 5.51 -6.16
C ASP A 63 -29.41 6.32 -7.24
N TYR A 64 -28.08 6.30 -7.19
CA TYR A 64 -27.21 6.96 -8.15
C TYR A 64 -26.81 6.08 -9.34
N ALA A 65 -27.17 4.80 -9.34
CA ALA A 65 -26.83 3.89 -10.44
C ALA A 65 -27.37 4.36 -11.81
N ARG A 66 -28.47 5.13 -11.79
CA ARG A 66 -29.11 5.68 -13.00
C ARG A 66 -28.58 7.05 -13.41
N SER A 67 -27.75 7.71 -12.58
CA SER A 67 -27.13 9.00 -12.91
C SER A 67 -26.12 8.82 -14.04
N GLY A 68 -26.36 9.50 -15.17
CA GLY A 68 -25.45 9.45 -16.33
C GLY A 68 -24.03 9.96 -16.00
N ARG A 69 -23.90 10.95 -15.12
CA ARG A 69 -22.60 11.47 -14.66
C ARG A 69 -21.84 10.44 -13.84
N LEU A 70 -22.49 9.82 -12.85
CA LEU A 70 -21.84 8.84 -11.97
C LEU A 70 -21.51 7.54 -12.69
N ARG A 71 -22.35 7.11 -13.65
CA ARG A 71 -22.02 6.00 -14.54
C ARG A 71 -20.73 6.24 -15.32
N ARG A 72 -20.53 7.45 -15.86
CA ARG A 72 -19.29 7.82 -16.57
C ARG A 72 -18.08 7.81 -15.65
N VAL A 73 -18.18 8.41 -14.46
CA VAL A 73 -17.09 8.40 -13.47
C VAL A 73 -16.72 6.98 -13.08
N ARG A 74 -17.71 6.13 -12.76
CA ARG A 74 -17.46 4.72 -12.42
C ARG A 74 -16.75 3.98 -13.55
N LYS A 75 -17.14 4.21 -14.81
CA LYS A 75 -16.47 3.62 -15.98
C LYS A 75 -14.99 4.02 -16.03
N VAL A 76 -14.70 5.31 -15.91
CA VAL A 76 -13.31 5.82 -15.92
C VAL A 76 -12.49 5.25 -14.76
N LEU A 77 -13.07 5.19 -13.55
CA LEU A 77 -12.38 4.63 -12.39
C LEU A 77 -12.10 3.13 -12.57
N LEU A 78 -13.05 2.36 -13.08
CA LEU A 78 -12.85 0.94 -13.35
C LEU A 78 -11.76 0.70 -14.40
N GLU A 79 -11.79 1.44 -15.50
CA GLU A 79 -10.79 1.34 -16.56
C GLU A 79 -9.39 1.69 -16.03
N GLY A 80 -9.27 2.80 -15.29
CA GLY A 80 -8.00 3.23 -14.69
C GLY A 80 -7.47 2.25 -13.65
N LEU A 81 -8.31 1.79 -12.72
CA LEU A 81 -7.89 0.84 -11.68
C LEU A 81 -7.54 -0.53 -12.26
N THR A 82 -8.25 -0.99 -13.29
CA THR A 82 -7.91 -2.24 -13.99
C THR A 82 -6.54 -2.13 -14.66
N ALA A 83 -6.27 -1.01 -15.33
CA ALA A 83 -4.97 -0.78 -15.96
C ALA A 83 -3.82 -0.65 -14.93
N LEU A 84 -4.10 -0.13 -13.73
CA LEU A 84 -3.13 -0.02 -12.65
C LEU A 84 -2.95 -1.33 -11.86
N GLY A 85 -3.86 -2.30 -11.99
CA GLY A 85 -3.89 -3.54 -11.21
C GLY A 85 -2.53 -4.25 -11.11
N PRO A 86 -1.87 -4.58 -12.24
CA PRO A 86 -0.57 -5.25 -12.22
C PRO A 86 0.50 -4.46 -11.43
N ARG A 87 0.52 -3.13 -11.55
CA ARG A 87 1.45 -2.27 -10.79
C ARG A 87 1.11 -2.26 -9.29
N MET A 88 -0.17 -2.22 -8.95
CA MET A 88 -0.63 -2.26 -7.54
C MET A 88 -0.26 -3.58 -6.85
N MET A 89 -0.23 -4.67 -7.62
CA MET A 89 0.22 -5.99 -7.18
C MET A 89 1.75 -6.17 -7.17
N GLY A 90 2.50 -5.23 -7.76
CA GLY A 90 3.95 -5.32 -7.93
C GLY A 90 4.39 -6.28 -9.04
N GLU A 91 3.51 -6.61 -9.97
CA GLU A 91 3.74 -7.53 -11.08
C GLU A 91 4.28 -6.81 -12.33
N ALA A 92 4.07 -5.50 -12.45
CA ALA A 92 4.60 -4.68 -13.53
C ALA A 92 5.74 -3.79 -13.00
N ASP A 93 6.87 -3.77 -13.71
CA ASP A 93 8.11 -3.08 -13.34
C ASP A 93 7.87 -1.73 -12.67
N THR A 94 8.09 -1.69 -11.36
CA THR A 94 8.76 -0.56 -10.75
C THR A 94 10.24 -0.83 -10.94
N THR A 95 10.85 -0.28 -11.99
CA THR A 95 12.31 -0.32 -12.16
C THR A 95 12.99 -0.13 -10.80
N PRO A 96 13.65 -1.15 -10.24
CA PRO A 96 14.41 -1.00 -9.02
C PRO A 96 15.57 -0.04 -9.31
N SER A 97 15.70 1.01 -8.50
CA SER A 97 16.90 1.86 -8.51
C SER A 97 18.11 0.96 -8.31
N ALA A 98 18.93 0.84 -9.35
CA ALA A 98 20.21 0.18 -9.28
C ALA A 98 21.08 0.89 -8.22
N ARG A 99 21.16 0.31 -7.02
CA ARG A 99 22.31 0.48 -6.14
C ARG A 99 22.67 -0.88 -5.55
N ARG A 100 23.48 -1.60 -6.32
CA ARG A 100 24.33 -2.68 -5.83
C ARG A 100 25.35 -2.07 -4.88
N SER A 101 25.52 -2.73 -3.75
CA SER A 101 26.55 -2.52 -2.76
C SER A 101 27.94 -2.44 -3.41
N ALA A 102 28.69 -1.41 -3.04
CA ALA A 102 30.15 -1.39 -2.99
C ALA A 102 30.53 -0.65 -1.70
#